data_AF-A0A6B2TD47-F1
#
_entry.id   AF-A0A6B2TD47-F1
#
_cell.length_a   1.000
_cell.length_b   1.000
_cell.length_c   1.000
_cell.angle_alpha   90.00
_cell.angle_beta   90.00
_cell.angle_gamma   90.00
#
_symmetry.space_group_name_H-M   'P 1'
#
loop_
_entity.id
_entity.type
_entity.pdbx_description
1 polymer ?
#
loop_
_entity_poly.entity_id
_entity_poly.type
_entity_poly.pdbx_seq_one_letter_code
_entity_poly.pdbx_strand_id
1 'polypeptide(L)'
;ATQKAVHGGETLVRLSVQGRSDTAVVLEALRVRVVGRAAPVKGNAYRMDLGCGGAVTPRMFAVDLDKDRPIARAVPGNDTGTPIPAVRMPYRVSAKDPEVLLVDAGTRSCDCRWYLELDWSSQGRQGTVRVDDGGRPFRTSAIKGLLRYGYDTIGRRWGTYG
;
A
#
# COMPACT_ATOMS: atom_id res chain seq x y z
N ALA A 1 21.76 -5.96 -14.89
CA ALA A 1 20.60 -5.28 -15.51
C ALA A 1 19.46 -5.27 -14.51
N THR A 2 18.99 -4.10 -14.06
CA THR A 2 17.72 -4.02 -13.33
C THR A 2 16.62 -4.33 -14.34
N GLN A 3 16.06 -5.54 -14.26
CA GLN A 3 14.84 -5.82 -15.02
C GLN A 3 13.81 -4.80 -14.54
N LYS A 4 13.21 -4.03 -15.46
CA LYS A 4 12.27 -2.93 -15.18
C LYS A 4 10.94 -3.45 -14.60
N ALA A 5 11.02 -4.27 -13.56
CA ALA A 5 9.91 -4.88 -12.88
C ALA A 5 9.04 -3.81 -12.21
N VAL A 6 7.77 -4.15 -12.08
CA VAL A 6 6.76 -3.32 -11.43
C VAL A 6 5.99 -4.19 -10.45
N HIS A 7 5.35 -3.57 -9.46
CA HIS A 7 4.48 -4.31 -8.56
C HIS A 7 3.31 -4.94 -9.34
N GLY A 8 3.05 -6.22 -9.08
CA GLY A 8 2.05 -7.01 -9.78
C GLY A 8 0.81 -7.23 -8.92
N GLY A 9 -0.36 -6.81 -9.41
CA GLY A 9 -1.65 -6.98 -8.75
C GLY A 9 -1.87 -5.96 -7.63
N GLU A 10 -0.94 -5.87 -6.71
CA GLU A 10 -1.03 -5.00 -5.54
C GLU A 10 0.31 -4.35 -5.18
N THR A 11 0.26 -3.30 -4.38
CA THR A 11 1.44 -2.63 -3.83
C THR A 11 1.16 -2.27 -2.39
N LEU A 12 1.96 -2.85 -1.48
CA LEU A 12 1.94 -2.54 -0.07
C LEU A 12 2.88 -1.36 0.21
N VAL A 13 2.33 -0.25 0.71
CA VAL A 13 3.10 0.91 1.14
C VAL A 13 3.02 1.03 2.65
N ARG A 14 4.17 1.11 3.30
CA ARG A 14 4.30 1.36 4.74
C ARG A 14 4.73 2.80 4.97
N LEU A 15 3.87 3.60 5.58
CA LEU A 15 4.13 4.99 5.94
C LEU A 15 4.36 5.08 7.45
N SER A 16 5.57 5.41 7.86
CA SER A 16 5.87 5.74 9.25
C SER A 16 5.75 7.25 9.44
N VAL A 17 4.83 7.68 10.30
CA VAL A 17 4.49 9.09 10.52
C VAL A 17 4.78 9.47 11.96
N GLN A 18 5.55 10.55 12.15
CA GLN A 18 5.89 11.06 13.48
C GLN A 18 5.92 12.58 13.47
N GLY A 19 5.56 13.17 14.62
CA GLY A 19 5.76 14.60 14.84
C GLY A 19 7.23 14.95 14.99
N ARG A 20 7.59 16.21 14.72
CA ARG A 20 8.97 16.71 14.93
C ARG A 20 9.27 17.07 16.39
N SER A 21 8.24 17.27 17.18
CA SER A 21 8.29 17.60 18.61
C SER A 21 7.17 16.85 19.34
N ASP A 22 7.07 17.07 20.65
CA ASP A 22 5.97 16.54 21.48
C ASP A 22 4.61 17.18 21.16
N THR A 23 4.57 18.23 20.33
CA THR A 23 3.33 18.84 19.91
C THR A 23 2.53 17.90 19.00
N ALA A 24 1.25 17.71 19.31
CA ALA A 24 0.37 16.89 18.51
C ALA A 24 0.22 17.44 17.08
N VAL A 25 0.34 16.53 16.11
CA VAL A 25 -0.06 16.70 14.72
C VAL A 25 -1.28 15.83 14.49
N VAL A 26 -2.34 16.39 13.92
CA VAL A 26 -3.53 15.65 13.54
C VAL A 26 -3.39 15.25 12.08
N LEU A 27 -3.44 13.95 11.81
CA LEU A 27 -3.60 13.38 10.48
C LEU A 27 -5.09 13.40 10.16
N GLU A 28 -5.49 14.21 9.20
CA GLU A 28 -6.90 14.49 8.91
C GLU A 28 -7.49 13.45 7.95
N ALA A 29 -6.74 13.12 6.90
CA ALA A 29 -7.17 12.18 5.89
C ALA A 29 -5.99 11.61 5.11
N LEU A 30 -6.11 10.35 4.71
CA LEU A 30 -5.24 9.73 3.71
C LEU A 30 -6.03 9.61 2.41
N ARG A 31 -5.53 10.23 1.35
CA ARG A 31 -6.14 10.24 0.02
C ARG A 31 -5.22 9.56 -0.98
N VAL A 32 -5.82 9.00 -2.01
CA VAL A 32 -5.11 8.38 -3.13
C VAL A 32 -5.44 9.11 -4.42
N ARG A 33 -4.43 9.27 -5.28
CA ARG A 33 -4.52 9.93 -6.57
C ARG A 33 -3.97 9.02 -7.65
N VAL A 34 -4.80 8.65 -8.62
CA VAL A 34 -4.38 7.95 -9.84
C VAL A 34 -4.13 9.00 -10.91
N VAL A 35 -2.91 9.04 -11.43
CA VAL A 35 -2.44 10.01 -12.42
C VAL A 35 -2.29 9.44 -13.82
N GLY A 36 -2.42 8.12 -13.96
CA GLY A 36 -2.41 7.48 -15.25
C GLY A 36 -2.82 6.03 -15.17
N ARG A 37 -3.46 5.56 -16.25
CA ARG A 37 -3.79 4.16 -16.48
C ARG A 37 -3.33 3.78 -17.87
N ALA A 38 -2.72 2.61 -17.99
CA ALA A 38 -2.35 2.01 -19.27
C ALA A 38 -2.78 0.54 -19.29
N ALA A 39 -2.63 -0.11 -20.44
CA ALA A 39 -2.78 -1.56 -20.54
C ALA A 39 -1.77 -2.25 -19.60
N PRO A 40 -2.19 -3.33 -18.89
CA PRO A 40 -1.29 -4.09 -18.03
C PRO A 40 -0.01 -4.53 -18.75
N VAL A 41 1.09 -4.59 -18.00
CA VAL A 41 2.38 -5.04 -18.50
C VAL A 41 2.28 -6.51 -18.95
N LYS A 42 2.82 -6.81 -20.13
CA LYS A 42 2.93 -8.18 -20.65
C LYS A 42 4.10 -8.93 -19.99
N GLY A 43 4.00 -10.25 -19.89
CA GLY A 43 5.09 -11.11 -19.40
C GLY A 43 4.62 -12.06 -18.31
N ASN A 44 5.46 -12.23 -17.28
CA ASN A 44 5.23 -13.16 -16.19
C ASN A 44 5.08 -12.41 -14.87
N ALA A 45 4.29 -12.96 -13.96
CA ALA A 45 4.21 -12.51 -12.58
C ALA A 45 5.02 -13.43 -11.67
N TYR A 46 5.75 -12.87 -10.72
CA TYR A 46 6.59 -13.61 -9.79
C TYR A 46 6.19 -13.24 -8.36
N ARG A 47 6.05 -14.24 -7.49
CA ARG A 47 5.81 -14.05 -6.07
C ARG A 47 6.73 -14.92 -5.22
N MET A 48 7.11 -14.42 -4.05
CA MET A 48 8.01 -15.09 -3.11
C MET A 48 7.43 -15.15 -1.69
N ASP A 49 6.21 -14.69 -1.51
CA ASP A 49 5.45 -14.58 -0.26
C ASP A 49 4.83 -15.92 0.21
N LEU A 50 5.27 -17.05 -0.34
CA LEU A 50 4.81 -18.41 0.02
C LEU A 50 5.28 -18.88 1.41
N GLY A 51 5.74 -17.97 2.27
CA GLY A 51 6.16 -18.29 3.63
C GLY A 51 4.97 -18.64 4.52
N CYS A 52 5.17 -19.55 5.48
CA CYS A 52 4.17 -19.90 6.51
C CYS A 52 4.05 -18.83 7.61
N GLY A 53 4.14 -17.54 7.25
CA GLY A 53 4.01 -16.43 8.21
C GLY A 53 2.69 -16.55 8.97
N GLY A 54 2.73 -16.38 10.30
CA GLY A 54 1.58 -16.58 11.18
C GLY A 54 0.35 -15.76 10.79
N ALA A 55 -0.81 -16.12 11.34
CA ALA A 55 -2.14 -15.60 10.97
C ALA A 55 -2.40 -14.13 11.37
N VAL A 56 -1.37 -13.28 11.41
CA VAL A 56 -1.50 -11.85 11.70
C VAL A 56 -1.70 -11.09 10.40
N THR A 57 -2.90 -10.54 10.22
CA THR A 57 -3.21 -9.56 9.19
C THR A 57 -3.22 -8.18 9.83
N PRO A 58 -2.34 -7.24 9.46
CA PRO A 58 -2.34 -5.93 10.06
C PRO A 58 -3.57 -5.12 9.65
N ARG A 59 -3.96 -4.13 10.46
CA ARG A 59 -4.91 -3.10 10.03
C ARG A 59 -4.27 -2.25 8.92
N MET A 60 -5.07 -1.79 7.96
CA MET A 60 -4.55 -1.06 6.79
C MET A 60 -5.60 -0.17 6.14
N PHE A 61 -5.20 0.55 5.11
CA PHE A 61 -6.08 1.22 4.16
C PHE A 61 -6.10 0.44 2.85
N ALA A 62 -7.25 -0.14 2.51
CA ALA A 62 -7.46 -0.79 1.22
C ALA A 62 -7.84 0.24 0.16
N VAL A 63 -7.22 0.14 -1.01
CA VAL A 63 -7.42 1.01 -2.19
C VAL A 63 -7.67 0.14 -3.42
N ASP A 64 -8.80 0.39 -4.08
CA ASP A 64 -9.09 -0.16 -5.40
C ASP A 64 -8.72 0.87 -6.48
N LEU A 65 -7.58 0.65 -7.15
CA LEU A 65 -7.05 1.54 -8.18
C LEU A 65 -7.85 1.50 -9.49
N ASP A 66 -8.74 0.51 -9.68
CA ASP A 66 -9.59 0.41 -10.87
C ASP A 66 -10.77 1.41 -10.81
N LYS A 67 -11.08 1.98 -9.65
CA LYS A 67 -12.16 2.98 -9.49
C LYS A 67 -11.78 4.33 -10.09
N ASP A 68 -12.72 5.03 -10.71
CA ASP A 68 -12.48 6.40 -11.22
C ASP A 68 -12.04 7.37 -10.13
N ARG A 69 -12.59 7.21 -8.92
CA ARG A 69 -12.21 7.95 -7.71
C ARG A 69 -11.88 6.96 -6.59
N PRO A 70 -10.64 6.44 -6.53
CA PRO A 70 -10.23 5.53 -5.48
C PRO A 70 -10.28 6.22 -4.11
N ILE A 71 -10.62 5.44 -3.08
CA ILE A 71 -10.66 5.89 -1.68
C ILE A 71 -9.78 4.93 -0.88
N ALA A 72 -8.95 5.48 -0.01
CA ALA A 72 -8.21 4.71 0.98
C ALA A 72 -9.16 4.38 2.14
N ARG A 73 -9.74 3.17 2.11
CA ARG A 73 -10.70 2.72 3.12
C ARG A 73 -9.97 2.02 4.26
N ALA A 74 -10.09 2.54 5.48
CA ALA A 74 -9.56 1.84 6.65
C ALA A 74 -10.28 0.50 6.84
N VAL A 75 -9.51 -0.57 6.96
CA VAL A 75 -9.99 -1.93 7.19
C VAL A 75 -9.32 -2.49 8.45
N PRO A 76 -10.07 -3.24 9.29
CA PRO A 76 -9.50 -3.86 10.47
C PRO A 76 -8.54 -4.98 10.09
N GLY A 77 -7.55 -5.20 10.94
CA GLY A 77 -6.70 -6.38 10.89
C GLY A 77 -7.25 -7.51 11.77
N ASN A 78 -6.48 -8.58 11.90
CA ASN A 78 -6.77 -9.71 12.75
C ASN A 78 -5.46 -10.34 13.25
N ASP A 79 -5.39 -10.67 14.53
CA ASP A 79 -4.35 -11.51 15.12
C ASP A 79 -4.99 -12.78 15.66
N THR A 80 -4.88 -13.87 14.89
CA THR A 80 -5.28 -15.21 15.35
C THR A 80 -6.70 -15.25 15.91
N GLY A 81 -7.64 -14.60 15.22
CA GLY A 81 -9.04 -14.46 15.63
C GLY A 81 -9.36 -13.18 16.40
N THR A 82 -8.37 -12.48 16.98
CA THR A 82 -8.55 -11.21 17.68
C THR A 82 -8.58 -10.04 16.70
N PRO A 83 -9.70 -9.29 16.56
CA PRO A 83 -9.75 -8.15 15.64
C PRO A 83 -8.77 -7.04 16.05
N ILE A 84 -8.00 -6.53 15.09
CA ILE A 84 -7.19 -5.32 15.25
C ILE A 84 -8.00 -4.15 14.69
N PRO A 85 -8.46 -3.19 15.50
CA PRO A 85 -9.34 -2.12 15.03
C PRO A 85 -8.71 -1.30 13.91
N ALA A 86 -9.51 -0.98 12.89
CA ALA A 86 -9.11 -0.10 11.80
C ALA A 86 -8.64 1.26 12.33
N VAL A 87 -7.71 1.90 11.62
CA VAL A 87 -7.33 3.29 11.90
C VAL A 87 -8.56 4.17 11.70
N ARG A 88 -8.81 5.06 12.67
CA ARG A 88 -9.88 6.07 12.58
C ARG A 88 -9.24 7.43 12.41
N MET A 89 -9.52 8.07 11.28
CA MET A 89 -9.16 9.46 11.07
C MET A 89 -10.27 10.37 11.64
N PRO A 90 -9.93 11.53 12.21
CA PRO A 90 -8.56 12.04 12.38
C PRO A 90 -7.74 11.28 13.44
N TYR A 91 -6.43 11.15 13.23
CA TYR A 91 -5.51 10.42 14.11
C TYR A 91 -4.38 11.35 14.60
N ARG A 92 -3.96 11.26 15.87
CA ARG A 92 -2.92 12.14 16.43
C ARG A 92 -1.57 11.44 16.46
N VAL A 93 -0.52 12.16 16.08
CA VAL A 93 0.87 11.71 16.21
C VAL A 93 1.74 12.77 16.88
N SER A 94 2.85 12.37 17.49
CA SER A 94 3.88 13.26 18.04
C SER A 94 5.27 12.62 17.88
N ALA A 95 6.32 13.25 18.40
CA ALA A 95 7.64 12.63 18.46
C ALA A 95 7.69 11.38 19.36
N LYS A 96 6.81 11.30 20.37
CA LYS A 96 6.73 10.19 21.33
C LYS A 96 5.63 9.17 21.02
N ASP A 97 4.76 9.52 20.10
CA ASP A 97 3.61 8.71 19.69
C ASP A 97 3.56 8.65 18.15
N PRO A 98 4.48 7.88 17.53
CA PRO A 98 4.49 7.69 16.09
C PRO A 98 3.41 6.69 15.66
N GLU A 99 2.97 6.78 14.41
CA GLU A 99 2.01 5.84 13.82
C GLU A 99 2.55 5.23 12.54
N VAL A 100 2.19 3.97 12.29
CA VAL A 100 2.45 3.29 11.01
C VAL A 100 1.14 3.08 10.27
N LEU A 101 1.00 3.74 9.12
CA LEU A 101 -0.12 3.53 8.21
C LEU A 101 0.30 2.56 7.11
N LEU A 102 -0.41 1.43 7.00
CA LEU A 102 -0.24 0.49 5.88
C LEU A 102 -1.30 0.77 4.83
N VAL A 103 -0.90 0.75 3.56
CA VAL A 103 -1.78 0.92 2.41
C VAL A 103 -1.64 -0.28 1.50
N ASP A 104 -2.76 -0.92 1.17
CA ASP A 104 -2.86 -1.91 0.11
C ASP A 104 -3.49 -1.27 -1.11
N ALA A 105 -2.74 -1.12 -2.18
CA ALA A 105 -3.25 -0.58 -3.44
C ALA A 105 -3.29 -1.65 -4.52
N GLY A 106 -4.50 -2.15 -4.80
CA GLY A 106 -4.73 -3.24 -5.74
C GLY A 106 -5.33 -2.77 -7.07
N THR A 107 -5.03 -3.50 -8.14
CA THR A 107 -5.67 -3.39 -9.46
C THR A 107 -5.84 -4.76 -10.10
N ARG A 108 -6.94 -4.91 -10.86
CA ARG A 108 -7.24 -6.06 -11.70
C ARG A 108 -7.20 -5.74 -13.19
N SER A 109 -7.10 -4.47 -13.58
CA SER A 109 -7.34 -4.06 -14.97
C SER A 109 -6.32 -3.11 -15.60
N CYS A 110 -5.51 -2.39 -14.83
CA CYS A 110 -4.59 -1.37 -15.35
C CYS A 110 -3.13 -1.67 -15.03
N ASP A 111 -2.25 -1.04 -15.80
CA ASP A 111 -0.97 -0.53 -15.30
C ASP A 111 -1.22 0.88 -14.77
N CYS A 112 -1.45 0.98 -13.46
CA CYS A 112 -1.83 2.20 -12.77
C CYS A 112 -0.61 2.94 -12.21
N ARG A 113 -0.58 4.26 -12.45
CA ARG A 113 0.36 5.20 -11.83
C ARG A 113 -0.38 6.02 -10.78
N TRP A 114 0.11 6.02 -9.55
CA TRP A 114 -0.62 6.60 -8.43
C TRP A 114 0.29 7.11 -7.31
N TYR A 115 -0.24 7.94 -6.43
CA TYR A 115 0.45 8.45 -5.25
C TYR A 115 -0.53 8.71 -4.11
N LEU A 116 -0.03 8.95 -2.90
CA LEU A 116 -0.84 9.27 -1.73
C LEU A 116 -0.69 10.74 -1.32
N GLU A 117 -1.75 11.29 -0.75
CA GLU A 117 -1.80 12.61 -0.14
C GLU A 117 -2.23 12.44 1.32
N LEU A 118 -1.37 12.81 2.26
CA LEU A 118 -1.66 12.81 3.69
C LEU A 118 -1.92 14.24 4.16
N ASP A 119 -3.16 14.52 4.51
CA ASP A 119 -3.58 15.81 5.04
C ASP A 119 -3.30 15.87 6.54
N TRP A 120 -2.77 17.00 6.99
CA TRP A 120 -2.42 17.19 8.38
C TRP A 120 -2.72 18.60 8.85
N SER A 121 -2.94 18.73 10.16
CA SER A 121 -3.01 20.01 10.86
C SER A 121 -2.17 19.98 12.14
N SER A 122 -1.59 21.12 12.51
CA SER A 122 -0.88 21.30 13.77
C SER A 122 -0.78 22.79 14.09
N GLN A 123 -1.17 23.18 15.30
CA GLN A 123 -1.06 24.57 15.80
C GLN A 123 -1.56 25.64 14.82
N GLY A 124 -2.75 25.45 14.27
CA GLY A 124 -3.37 26.39 13.31
C GLY A 124 -2.78 26.36 11.90
N ARG A 125 -1.75 25.54 11.64
CA ARG A 125 -1.26 25.26 10.28
C ARG A 125 -1.89 23.98 9.76
N GLN A 126 -2.07 23.93 8.45
CA GLN A 126 -2.53 22.75 7.73
C GLN A 126 -1.71 22.56 6.47
N GLY A 127 -1.67 21.34 5.95
CA GLY A 127 -1.00 21.03 4.70
C GLY A 127 -1.26 19.61 4.23
N THR A 128 -0.73 19.30 3.06
CA THR A 128 -0.78 17.98 2.46
C THR A 128 0.65 17.54 2.16
N VAL A 129 1.02 16.34 2.64
CA VAL A 129 2.27 15.68 2.26
C VAL A 129 1.97 14.69 1.14
N ARG A 130 2.70 14.82 0.04
CA ARG A 130 2.69 13.84 -1.04
C ARG A 130 3.63 12.68 -0.69
N VAL A 131 3.15 11.46 -0.84
CA VAL A 131 3.93 10.23 -0.66
C VAL A 131 3.94 9.47 -1.97
N ASP A 132 5.15 9.31 -2.51
CA ASP A 132 5.42 8.68 -3.79
C ASP A 132 6.82 8.03 -3.80
N ASP A 133 7.22 7.45 -4.94
CA ASP A 133 8.53 6.80 -5.11
C ASP A 133 9.59 7.82 -5.57
N GLY A 134 10.07 8.63 -4.63
CA GLY A 134 11.18 9.57 -4.87
C GLY A 134 10.87 10.63 -5.94
N GLY A 135 9.65 11.19 -5.92
CA GLY A 135 9.16 12.15 -6.90
C GLY A 135 8.48 11.53 -8.12
N ARG A 136 8.36 10.19 -8.17
CA ARG A 136 7.64 9.46 -9.22
C ARG A 136 6.41 8.78 -8.63
N PRO A 137 5.27 8.74 -9.33
CA PRO A 137 4.14 7.92 -8.89
C PRO A 137 4.56 6.46 -8.73
N PHE A 138 4.02 5.79 -7.71
CA PHE A 138 4.04 4.33 -7.63
C PHE A 138 3.41 3.73 -8.88
N ARG A 139 3.82 2.50 -9.22
CA ARG A 139 3.33 1.78 -10.39
C ARG A 139 2.92 0.36 -10.02
N THR A 140 1.65 0.04 -10.27
CA THR A 140 1.05 -1.26 -9.98
C THR A 140 0.35 -1.75 -11.24
N SER A 141 0.73 -2.93 -11.73
CA SER A 141 0.15 -3.53 -12.94
C SER A 141 -0.64 -4.78 -12.61
N ALA A 142 -1.84 -4.90 -13.17
CA ALA A 142 -2.62 -6.12 -13.07
C ALA A 142 -1.86 -7.34 -13.61
N ILE A 143 -2.07 -8.48 -12.98
CA ILE A 143 -1.45 -9.77 -13.33
C ILE A 143 -2.47 -10.78 -13.88
N LYS A 144 -3.69 -10.33 -14.21
CA LYS A 144 -4.72 -11.19 -14.79
C LYS A 144 -4.26 -11.67 -16.17
N GLY A 145 -4.30 -12.99 -16.39
CA GLY A 145 -3.89 -13.62 -17.64
C GLY A 145 -2.39 -13.78 -17.84
N LEU A 146 -1.54 -13.33 -16.90
CA LEU A 146 -0.10 -13.59 -16.96
C LEU A 146 0.21 -14.98 -16.40
N LEU A 147 1.23 -15.64 -16.94
CA LEU A 147 1.79 -16.83 -16.33
C LEU A 147 2.44 -16.45 -14.99
N ARG A 148 2.11 -17.20 -13.93
CA ARG A 148 2.51 -16.87 -12.56
C ARG A 148 3.48 -17.89 -12.00
N TYR A 149 4.57 -17.40 -11.42
CA TYR A 149 5.61 -18.21 -10.80
C TYR A 149 5.70 -17.90 -9.31
N GLY A 150 5.64 -18.95 -8.51
CA GLY A 150 5.89 -18.91 -7.07
C GLY A 150 7.26 -19.52 -6.79
N TYR A 151 7.98 -18.96 -5.83
CA TYR A 151 9.23 -19.54 -5.38
C TYR A 151 8.97 -20.58 -4.27
N ASP A 152 9.25 -21.84 -4.57
CA ASP A 152 9.29 -22.92 -3.58
C ASP A 152 10.55 -22.74 -2.73
N THR A 153 10.38 -22.30 -1.49
CA THR A 153 11.49 -22.04 -0.57
C THR A 153 12.15 -23.32 -0.06
N ILE A 154 11.44 -24.46 -0.07
CA ILE A 154 11.99 -25.77 0.35
C ILE A 154 12.82 -26.35 -0.79
N GLY A 155 12.22 -26.48 -1.98
CA GLY A 155 12.87 -26.99 -3.18
C GLY A 155 13.81 -26.00 -3.88
N ARG A 156 13.88 -24.75 -3.40
CA ARG A 156 14.70 -23.65 -3.92
C ARG A 156 14.56 -23.45 -5.44
N ARG A 157 13.32 -23.49 -5.93
CA ARG A 157 13.02 -23.41 -7.37
C ARG A 157 11.76 -22.61 -7.65
N TRP A 158 11.69 -22.04 -8.85
CA TRP A 158 10.47 -21.44 -9.36
C TRP A 158 9.55 -22.53 -9.91
N GLY A 159 8.27 -22.45 -9.55
CA GLY A 159 7.22 -23.30 -10.10
C GLY A 159 6.02 -22.44 -10.51
N THR A 160 5.28 -22.89 -11.53
CA THR A 160 4.04 -22.22 -11.91
C THR A 160 2.94 -22.50 -10.87
N TYR A 161 2.08 -21.52 -10.63
CA TYR A 161 0.88 -21.69 -9.82
C TYR A 161 -0.33 -21.03 -10.50
N GLY A 162 -1.52 -21.57 -10.26
CA GLY A 162 -2.78 -21.11 -10.83
C GLY A 162 -3.88 -21.14 -9.78
#